data_AF-A0A354SMW7-F1
#
_entry.id   AF-A0A354SMW7-F1
#
_cell.length_a   1.000
_cell.length_b   1.000
_cell.length_c   1.000
_cell.angle_alpha   90.00
_cell.angle_beta   90.00
_cell.angle_gamma   90.00
#
_symmetry.space_group_name_H-M   'P 1'
#
loop_
_entity.id
_entity.type
_entity.pdbx_description
1 polymer ?
#
loop_
_entity_poly.entity_id
_entity_poly.type
_entity_poly.pdbx_seq_one_letter_code
_entity_poly.pdbx_strand_id
1 'polypeptide(L)'
;MKETKKNLFLQLAQPDENGLSRWVDVSEFSGKYERLAERGLCFARAGSCLDRKYIIEKDRSVTPGNGIDRIRVAGFKKEDVSSEKSVLSK
;
A
#
# COMPACT_ATOMS: atom_id res chain seq x y z
N MET A 1 20.41 -4.85 3.21
CA MET A 1 19.19 -4.23 3.79
C MET A 1 17.97 -5.01 3.29
N LYS A 2 17.04 -5.41 4.16
CA LYS A 2 15.88 -6.23 3.77
C LYS A 2 14.81 -5.31 3.19
N GLU A 3 14.61 -5.34 1.87
CA GLU A 3 13.49 -4.63 1.26
C GLU A 3 12.18 -5.13 1.85
N THR A 4 11.41 -4.22 2.45
CA THR A 4 10.12 -4.57 3.06
C THR A 4 9.05 -4.67 1.97
N LYS A 5 8.05 -5.53 2.18
CA LYS A 5 6.91 -5.68 1.25
C LYS A 5 6.24 -4.34 0.93
N LYS A 6 6.22 -3.42 1.89
CA LYS A 6 5.75 -2.04 1.69
C LYS A 6 6.53 -1.30 0.62
N ASN A 7 7.86 -1.33 0.67
CA ASN A 7 8.68 -0.57 -0.28
C ASN A 7 8.51 -1.11 -1.71
N LEU A 8 8.50 -2.44 -1.85
CA LEU A 8 8.22 -3.11 -3.12
C LEU A 8 6.84 -2.71 -3.69
N PHE A 9 5.81 -2.67 -2.83
CA PHE A 9 4.49 -2.23 -3.26
C PHE A 9 4.48 -0.75 -3.69
N LEU A 10 5.10 0.14 -2.93
CA LEU A 10 5.17 1.57 -3.27
C LEU A 10 5.90 1.81 -4.59
N GLN A 11 6.96 1.04 -4.87
CA GLN A 11 7.66 1.10 -6.16
C GLN A 11 6.79 0.67 -7.34
N LEU A 12 5.90 -0.31 -7.15
CA LEU A 12 5.02 -0.81 -8.20
C LEU A 12 3.77 0.06 -8.40
N ALA A 13 3.21 0.54 -7.29
CA ALA A 13 2.00 1.35 -7.26
C ALA A 13 2.26 2.81 -7.62
N GLN A 14 3.50 3.30 -7.44
CA GLN A 14 3.92 4.67 -7.71
C GLN A 14 2.91 5.71 -7.20
N PRO A 15 2.66 5.76 -5.88
CA PRO A 15 1.73 6.73 -5.32
C PRO A 15 2.23 8.15 -5.51
N ASP A 16 1.27 9.05 -5.75
CA ASP A 16 1.47 10.49 -5.90
C ASP A 16 1.78 11.18 -4.55
N GLU A 17 2.02 12.49 -4.58
CA GLU A 17 2.24 13.34 -3.40
C GLU A 17 1.10 13.26 -2.38
N ASN A 18 -0.11 12.94 -2.85
CA ASN A 18 -1.30 12.74 -2.03
C ASN A 18 -1.40 11.32 -1.42
N GLY A 19 -0.48 10.43 -1.76
CA GLY A 19 -0.49 9.02 -1.36
C GLY A 19 -1.48 8.18 -2.15
N LEU A 20 -1.97 8.70 -3.29
CA LEU A 20 -2.90 8.04 -4.17
C LEU A 20 -2.14 7.26 -5.24
N SER A 21 -2.34 5.96 -5.33
CA SER A 21 -1.75 5.12 -6.37
C SER A 21 -2.75 4.71 -7.43
N ARG A 22 -2.23 4.23 -8.56
CA ARG A 22 -3.00 3.44 -9.50
C ARG A 22 -3.47 2.13 -8.86
N TRP A 23 -4.52 1.55 -9.44
CA TRP A 23 -4.90 0.16 -9.15
C TRP A 23 -3.81 -0.77 -9.67
N VAL A 24 -3.32 -1.64 -8.80
CA VAL A 24 -2.37 -2.69 -9.13
C VAL A 24 -3.11 -4.01 -9.06
N ASP A 25 -3.13 -4.73 -10.19
CA ASP A 25 -3.74 -6.05 -10.29
C ASP A 25 -2.87 -7.10 -9.62
N VAL A 26 -3.48 -8.15 -9.04
CA VAL A 26 -2.70 -9.24 -8.46
C VAL A 26 -1.85 -9.98 -9.49
N SER A 27 -2.28 -9.96 -10.75
CA SER A 27 -1.55 -10.49 -11.89
C SER A 27 -0.27 -9.69 -12.20
N GLU A 28 -0.17 -8.42 -11.79
CA GLU A 28 1.06 -7.63 -11.94
C GLU A 28 2.15 -8.01 -10.92
N PHE A 29 1.79 -8.69 -9.83
CA PHE A 29 2.76 -9.18 -8.84
C PHE A 29 3.53 -10.39 -9.38
N SER A 30 4.42 -10.16 -10.34
CA SER A 30 5.27 -11.16 -10.96
C SER A 30 6.75 -10.95 -10.63
N GLY A 31 7.54 -12.03 -10.69
CA GLY A 31 8.99 -12.00 -10.47
C GLY A 31 9.37 -11.47 -9.09
N LYS A 32 10.04 -10.31 -9.03
CA LYS A 32 10.48 -9.70 -7.77
C LYS A 32 9.32 -9.27 -6.85
N TYR A 33 8.13 -9.08 -7.41
CA TYR A 33 6.94 -8.67 -6.68
C TYR A 33 6.04 -9.84 -6.28
N GLU A 34 6.35 -11.07 -6.68
CA GLU A 34 5.54 -12.25 -6.36
C GLU A 34 5.43 -12.49 -4.84
N ARG A 35 6.47 -12.09 -4.08
CA ARG A 35 6.48 -12.05 -2.61
C ARG A 35 5.39 -11.14 -2.00
N LEU A 36 4.85 -10.21 -2.78
CA LEU A 36 3.68 -9.40 -2.39
C LEU A 36 2.38 -10.20 -2.53
N ALA A 37 2.25 -11.01 -3.59
CA ALA A 37 1.10 -11.89 -3.79
C ALA A 37 1.07 -13.08 -2.82
N GLU A 38 2.20 -13.42 -2.18
CA GLU A 38 2.26 -14.51 -1.19
C GLU A 38 1.18 -14.39 -0.10
N ARG A 39 0.26 -15.37 -0.10
CA ARG A 39 -0.82 -15.61 0.88
C ARG A 39 -1.62 -14.36 1.28
N GLY A 40 -2.34 -13.80 0.31
CA GLY A 40 -3.48 -12.92 0.58
C GLY A 40 -3.09 -11.53 1.06
N LEU A 41 -2.00 -10.98 0.48
CA LEU A 41 -1.55 -9.62 0.72
C LEU A 41 -1.43 -9.32 2.22
N CYS A 42 -0.68 -10.14 2.96
CA CYS A 42 -0.52 -9.99 4.41
C CYS A 42 -0.15 -8.57 4.84
N PHE A 43 0.58 -7.82 4.00
CA PHE A 43 0.98 -6.44 4.26
C PHE A 43 -0.16 -5.41 4.10
N ALA A 44 -1.25 -5.81 3.45
CA ALA A 44 -2.44 -5.00 3.20
C ALA A 44 -3.60 -5.37 4.16
N ARG A 45 -3.38 -6.26 5.13
CA ARG A 45 -4.40 -6.57 6.15
C ARG A 45 -4.50 -5.43 7.17
N ALA A 46 -5.67 -5.29 7.77
CA ALA A 46 -5.91 -4.34 8.86
C ALA A 46 -4.85 -4.53 9.96
N GLY A 47 -4.25 -3.43 10.42
CA GLY A 47 -3.20 -3.45 11.45
C GLY A 47 -1.77 -3.65 10.93
N SER A 48 -1.58 -3.84 9.62
CA SER A 48 -0.26 -3.89 9.00
C SER A 48 0.43 -2.52 9.00
N CYS A 49 1.77 -2.50 8.91
CA CYS A 49 2.54 -1.26 8.83
C CYS A 49 2.18 -0.37 7.62
N LEU A 50 1.52 -0.93 6.59
CA LEU A 50 1.06 -0.21 5.42
C LEU A 50 -0.32 0.44 5.68
N ASP A 51 -1.26 -0.31 6.27
CA ASP A 51 -2.61 0.14 6.67
C ASP A 51 -2.61 1.22 7.76
N ARG A 52 -1.53 1.30 8.56
CA ARG A 52 -1.34 2.41 9.51
C ARG A 52 -1.12 3.74 8.79
N LYS A 53 -0.23 3.76 7.79
CA LYS A 53 0.17 4.99 7.11
C LYS A 53 -0.70 5.36 5.89
N TYR A 54 -1.32 4.38 5.24
CA TYR A 54 -2.09 4.57 4.01
C TYR A 54 -3.47 3.97 4.12
N ILE A 55 -4.42 4.59 3.43
CA ILE A 55 -5.75 4.04 3.19
C ILE A 55 -5.61 3.01 2.08
N ILE A 56 -5.85 1.73 2.38
CA ILE A 56 -5.74 0.65 1.40
C ILE A 56 -7.13 0.28 0.90
N GLU A 57 -7.35 0.41 -0.41
CA GLU A 57 -8.54 -0.08 -1.08
C GLU A 57 -8.25 -1.37 -1.84
N LYS A 58 -9.22 -2.27 -1.81
CA LYS A 58 -9.11 -3.60 -2.42
C LYS A 58 -10.38 -3.85 -3.22
N ASP A 59 -10.19 -4.16 -4.49
CA ASP A 59 -11.28 -4.59 -5.35
C ASP A 59 -11.33 -6.12 -5.32
N ARG A 60 -12.55 -6.64 -5.13
CA ARG A 60 -12.89 -8.08 -5.11
C ARG A 60 -14.07 -8.36 -6.03
N SER A 61 -14.31 -7.44 -6.96
CA SER A 61 -15.51 -7.41 -7.80
C SER A 61 -15.33 -8.25 -9.07
N VAL A 62 -14.10 -8.66 -9.38
CA VAL A 62 -13.76 -9.31 -10.66
C VAL A 62 -13.73 -10.82 -10.52
N THR A 63 -13.05 -11.36 -9.51
CA THR A 63 -12.97 -12.82 -9.32
C THR A 63 -14.11 -13.32 -8.42
N PRO A 64 -14.93 -14.29 -8.87
CA PRO A 64 -15.93 -14.92 -8.02
C PRO A 64 -15.24 -15.69 -6.88
N GLY A 65 -15.21 -15.12 -5.68
CA GLY A 65 -14.58 -15.71 -4.50
C GLY A 65 -14.18 -14.69 -3.44
N ASN A 66 -13.32 -15.10 -2.50
CA ASN A 66 -12.77 -14.22 -1.45
C ASN A 66 -11.36 -13.69 -1.80
N GLY A 67 -10.98 -13.83 -3.08
CA GLY A 67 -9.73 -13.32 -3.62
C GLY A 67 -9.77 -11.80 -3.73
N ILE A 68 -8.60 -11.16 -3.59
CA ILE A 68 -8.43 -9.75 -3.93
C ILE A 68 -7.94 -9.71 -5.36
N ASP A 69 -8.62 -8.97 -6.21
CA ASP A 69 -8.26 -8.79 -7.62
C ASP A 69 -7.26 -7.66 -7.77
N ARG A 70 -7.58 -6.52 -7.15
CA ARG A 70 -6.78 -5.30 -7.29
C ARG A 70 -6.62 -4.63 -5.96
N ILE A 71 -5.51 -3.92 -5.83
CA ILE A 71 -5.20 -3.16 -4.62
C ILE A 71 -4.64 -1.79 -5.01
N ARG A 72 -5.04 -0.76 -4.29
CA ARG A 72 -4.47 0.58 -4.40
C ARG A 72 -4.31 1.22 -3.02
N VAL A 73 -3.45 2.22 -2.94
CA VAL A 73 -3.49 3.20 -1.85
C VAL A 73 -4.34 4.39 -2.28
N ALA A 74 -5.36 4.70 -1.48
CA ALA A 74 -6.33 5.76 -1.72
C ALA A 74 -5.96 7.05 -0.97
N GLY A 75 -4.69 7.19 -0.59
CA GLY A 75 -4.20 8.33 0.17
C GLY A 75 -3.51 7.94 1.47
N PHE A 76 -2.98 8.94 2.16
CA PHE A 76 -2.46 8.77 3.51
C PHE A 76 -3.60 8.62 4.50
N LYS A 77 -3.47 7.66 5.41
CA LYS A 77 -4.32 7.62 6.58
C LYS A 77 -3.89 8.82 7.42
N LYS A 78 -4.83 9.69 7.74
CA LYS A 78 -4.63 10.83 8.64
C LYS A 78 -4.45 10.25 10.05
N GLU A 79 -3.32 9.60 10.31
CA GLU A 79 -2.82 9.54 11.67
C GLU A 79 -2.54 10.99 12.06
N ASP A 80 -3.09 11.39 13.19
CA ASP A 80 -2.90 12.70 13.80
C ASP A 80 -1.40 12.87 14.11
N VAL A 81 -0.62 13.22 13.10
CA VAL A 81 0.71 13.79 13.30
C VAL A 81 0.46 15.24 13.65
N SER A 82 -0.04 15.46 14.87
CA SER A 82 0.09 16.74 15.54
C SER A 82 1.57 17.13 15.49
N SER A 83 1.84 18.08 14.60
CA SER A 83 2.93 19.05 14.67
C SER A 83 4.35 18.51 14.79
N GLU A 84 4.99 18.27 13.64
CA GLU A 84 6.36 18.78 13.49
C GLU A 84 6.27 20.17 12.84
N LYS A 85 5.88 21.16 13.65
CA LYS A 85 6.12 22.56 13.28
C LYS A 85 7.61 22.80 13.43
N SER A 86 8.24 22.93 12.27
CA SER A 86 9.26 23.93 11.97
C SER A 86 10.46 23.96 12.92
N VAL A 87 11.51 23.28 12.48
CA VAL A 87 12.84 23.87 12.57
C VAL A 87 12.84 25.29 11.96
N LEU A 88 13.66 26.16 12.56
CA LEU A 88 14.13 27.47 12.09
C LEU A 88 13.45 28.74 12.67
N SER A 89 14.13 29.40 13.62
CA SER A 89 14.64 30.76 13.42
C SER A 89 15.57 31.24 14.57
N LYS A 90 16.79 31.64 14.16
CA LYS A 90 17.79 32.52 14.80
C LYS A 90 18.53 32.09 16.07
#